data_AF-A0A0N1NQ11-F1
#
_entry.id   AF-A0A0N1NQ11-F1
#
_cell.length_a   1.000
_cell.length_b   1.000
_cell.length_c   1.000
_cell.angle_alpha   90.00
_cell.angle_beta   90.00
_cell.angle_gamma   90.00
#
_symmetry.space_group_name_H-M   'P 1'
#
loop_
_entity.id
_entity.type
_entity.pdbx_description
1 polymer ?
#
loop_
_entity_poly.entity_id
_entity_poly.type
_entity_poly.pdbx_seq_one_letter_code
_entity_poly.pdbx_strand_id
1 'polypeptide(L)'
;MYKFETPAPIAAVLDIPAGRIRFIAADRADTTVEVLPADASNTRDVKAAEQARVEYDGGVLRIEASAQNRILGNSGAIEVTIQLPADSSVEGKAASAEFRGVGRLGDVVIEDSHGAIKLDEAASARLTLLAGDIAVGRLKGPAEISTKKGDIRIAEAVRGTVVLRTDAGEVSVGAARGVSASLDAGTGYGRIDNALKNTDGVADLNIHATTAYGDIVARSL
;
A
#
# COMPACT_ATOMS: atom_id res chain seq x y z
N MET A 1 -2.81 -8.38 22.64
CA MET A 1 -3.44 -8.98 21.45
C MET A 1 -4.95 -8.81 21.55
N TYR A 2 -5.57 -8.26 20.51
CA TYR A 2 -7.02 -8.07 20.39
C TYR A 2 -7.59 -9.08 19.40
N LYS A 3 -8.84 -9.51 19.60
CA LYS A 3 -9.53 -10.45 18.72
C LYS A 3 -11.00 -10.06 18.58
N PHE A 4 -11.50 -10.07 17.35
CA PHE A 4 -12.87 -9.72 16.98
C PHE A 4 -13.45 -10.79 16.05
N GLU A 5 -14.74 -11.10 16.19
CA GLU A 5 -15.45 -11.94 15.24
C GLU A 5 -15.82 -11.12 14.00
N THR A 6 -15.35 -11.54 12.83
CA THR A 6 -15.47 -10.82 11.57
C THR A 6 -15.69 -11.82 10.43
N PRO A 7 -16.88 -12.45 10.35
CA PRO A 7 -17.17 -13.45 9.32
C PRO A 7 -17.26 -12.85 7.91
N ALA A 8 -17.30 -11.52 7.79
CA ALA A 8 -17.27 -10.77 6.55
C ALA A 8 -16.05 -9.83 6.51
N PRO A 9 -15.60 -9.42 5.31
CA PRO A 9 -14.54 -8.42 5.15
C PRO A 9 -14.85 -7.13 5.92
N ILE A 10 -13.81 -6.52 6.49
CA ILE A 10 -13.90 -5.30 7.31
C ILE A 10 -13.21 -4.12 6.64
N ALA A 11 -13.34 -2.93 7.22
CA ALA A 11 -12.47 -1.79 6.94
C ALA A 11 -11.47 -1.61 8.09
N ALA A 12 -10.18 -1.67 7.80
CA ALA A 12 -9.12 -1.37 8.77
C ALA A 12 -8.59 0.05 8.54
N VAL A 13 -8.72 0.93 9.54
CA VAL A 13 -8.28 2.32 9.50
C VAL A 13 -7.17 2.52 10.53
N LEU A 14 -6.03 3.05 10.10
CA LEU A 14 -4.85 3.23 10.93
C LEU A 14 -4.33 4.67 10.86
N ASP A 15 -4.01 5.23 12.02
CA ASP A 15 -3.21 6.44 12.17
C ASP A 15 -2.05 6.15 13.13
N ILE A 16 -0.89 5.86 12.54
CA ILE A 16 0.31 5.43 13.26
C ILE A 16 1.49 6.30 12.81
N PRO A 17 2.18 6.98 13.74
CA PRO A 17 3.21 7.93 13.35
C PRO A 17 4.41 7.28 12.65
N ALA A 18 4.91 6.16 13.19
CA ALA A 18 6.06 5.46 12.64
C ALA A 18 6.08 3.97 13.03
N GLY A 19 6.80 3.18 12.24
CA GLY A 19 7.12 1.78 12.56
C GLY A 19 6.81 0.80 11.43
N ARG A 20 6.27 -0.36 11.76
CA ARG A 20 6.00 -1.43 10.79
C ARG A 20 4.57 -1.90 10.88
N ILE A 21 3.88 -1.93 9.76
CA ILE A 21 2.46 -2.26 9.68
C ILE A 21 2.31 -3.43 8.72
N ARG A 22 1.79 -4.54 9.22
CA ARG A 22 1.60 -5.78 8.46
C ARG A 22 0.15 -6.19 8.43
N PHE A 23 -0.40 -6.32 7.22
CA PHE A 23 -1.69 -6.93 6.97
C PHE A 23 -1.51 -8.34 6.46
N ILE A 24 -2.25 -9.29 7.03
CA ILE A 24 -2.31 -10.68 6.59
C ILE A 24 -3.77 -10.99 6.29
N ALA A 25 -4.10 -10.94 5.01
CA ALA A 25 -5.43 -11.19 4.49
C ALA A 25 -5.57 -12.65 4.03
N ALA A 26 -6.44 -13.39 4.69
CA ALA A 26 -6.63 -14.83 4.46
C ALA A 26 -8.11 -15.21 4.55
N ASP A 27 -8.45 -16.41 4.11
CA ASP A 27 -9.80 -16.95 4.27
C ASP A 27 -10.02 -17.32 5.75
N ARG A 28 -10.54 -16.36 6.52
CA ARG A 28 -10.77 -16.45 7.97
C ARG A 28 -12.04 -15.68 8.35
N ALA A 29 -12.58 -16.00 9.52
CA ALA A 29 -13.81 -15.41 10.05
C ALA A 29 -13.58 -14.56 11.32
N ASP A 30 -12.32 -14.25 11.62
CA ASP A 30 -11.94 -13.41 12.75
C ASP A 30 -10.87 -12.39 12.34
N THR A 31 -10.76 -11.32 13.13
CA THR A 31 -9.71 -10.31 12.98
C THR A 31 -8.90 -10.29 14.26
N THR A 32 -7.58 -10.41 14.15
CA THR A 32 -6.66 -10.27 15.28
C THR A 32 -5.70 -9.12 15.07
N VAL A 33 -5.46 -8.35 16.14
CA VAL A 33 -4.52 -7.23 16.14
C VAL A 33 -3.48 -7.44 17.23
N GLU A 34 -2.22 -7.36 16.84
CA GLU A 34 -1.09 -7.33 17.74
C GLU A 34 -0.36 -6.00 17.58
N VAL A 35 -0.11 -5.33 18.70
CA VAL A 35 0.62 -4.07 18.77
C VAL A 35 1.79 -4.29 19.72
N LEU A 36 3.00 -4.09 19.22
CA LEU A 36 4.26 -4.24 19.95
C LEU A 36 5.10 -2.97 19.78
N PRO A 37 6.00 -2.65 20.72
CA PRO A 37 7.03 -1.65 20.46
C PRO A 37 7.94 -2.09 19.31
N ALA A 38 8.39 -1.16 18.46
CA ALA A 38 9.37 -1.48 17.44
C ALA A 38 10.72 -1.91 18.06
N ASP A 39 11.12 -1.26 19.17
CA ASP A 39 12.23 -1.66 20.02
C ASP A 39 11.79 -1.71 21.49
N ALA A 40 11.74 -2.92 22.07
CA ALA A 40 11.33 -3.13 23.46
C ALA A 40 12.28 -2.52 24.51
N SER A 41 13.52 -2.17 24.13
CA SER A 41 14.47 -1.46 24.99
C SER A 41 14.29 0.07 24.94
N ASN A 42 13.54 0.57 23.97
CA ASN A 42 13.27 1.98 23.80
C ASN A 42 11.97 2.37 24.53
N THR A 43 12.11 3.13 25.62
CA THR A 43 10.97 3.57 26.45
C THR A 43 9.89 4.31 25.65
N ARG A 44 10.25 5.00 24.57
CA ARG A 44 9.26 5.71 23.73
C ARG A 44 8.41 4.76 22.92
N ASP A 45 9.03 3.72 22.36
CA ASP A 45 8.35 2.70 21.57
C ASP A 45 7.43 1.87 22.46
N VAL A 46 7.91 1.50 23.65
CA VAL A 46 7.10 0.82 24.69
C VAL A 46 5.88 1.66 25.04
N LYS A 47 6.08 2.95 25.34
CA LYS A 47 4.98 3.86 25.68
C LYS A 47 4.01 4.04 24.51
N ALA A 48 4.50 4.14 23.28
CA ALA A 48 3.66 4.26 22.09
C ALA A 48 2.77 3.02 21.90
N ALA A 49 3.34 1.82 22.08
CA ALA A 49 2.60 0.57 21.98
C ALA A 49 1.55 0.41 23.11
N GLU A 50 1.89 0.79 24.34
CA GLU A 50 0.96 0.77 25.49
C GLU A 50 -0.19 1.77 25.33
N GLN A 51 0.05 2.90 24.67
CA GLN A 51 -0.94 3.96 24.46
C GLN A 51 -1.77 3.78 23.19
N ALA A 52 -1.39 2.83 22.32
CA ALA A 52 -2.12 2.54 21.11
C ALA A 52 -3.53 2.04 21.43
N ARG A 53 -4.53 2.65 20.79
CA ARG A 53 -5.94 2.28 20.92
C ARG A 53 -6.34 1.39 19.76
N VAL A 54 -7.03 0.31 20.07
CA VAL A 54 -7.57 -0.63 19.09
C VAL A 54 -9.05 -0.79 19.39
N GLU A 55 -9.89 -0.35 18.45
CA GLU A 55 -11.33 -0.37 18.59
C GLU A 55 -11.95 -1.02 17.36
N TYR A 56 -13.01 -1.80 17.55
CA TYR A 56 -13.78 -2.39 16.46
C TYR A 56 -15.25 -2.13 16.69
N ASP A 57 -15.87 -1.45 15.74
CA ASP A 57 -17.30 -1.13 15.77
C ASP A 57 -17.87 -1.06 14.35
N GLY A 58 -19.06 -1.62 14.16
CA GLY A 58 -19.79 -1.53 12.89
C GLY A 58 -19.05 -2.03 11.65
N GLY A 59 -18.15 -3.01 11.77
CA GLY A 59 -17.33 -3.51 10.65
C GLY A 59 -16.06 -2.69 10.38
N VAL A 60 -15.75 -1.72 11.23
CA VAL A 60 -14.57 -0.86 11.11
C VAL A 60 -13.63 -1.12 12.29
N LEU A 61 -12.42 -1.58 11.97
CA LEU A 61 -11.30 -1.66 12.91
C LEU A 61 -10.52 -0.34 12.86
N ARG A 62 -10.39 0.34 14.00
CA ARG A 62 -9.58 1.57 14.14
C ARG A 62 -8.38 1.32 15.02
N ILE A 63 -7.20 1.71 14.56
CA ILE A 63 -5.95 1.65 15.31
C ILE A 63 -5.31 3.03 15.32
N GLU A 64 -5.20 3.63 16.51
CA GLU A 64 -4.63 4.96 16.68
C GLU A 64 -3.48 4.90 17.67
N ALA A 65 -2.30 5.36 17.24
CA ALA A 65 -1.12 5.50 18.09
C ALA A 65 -0.57 6.94 18.10
N SER A 66 -1.24 7.87 17.42
CA SER A 66 -0.86 9.28 17.43
C SER A 66 -1.19 9.89 18.79
N ALA A 67 -0.18 10.49 19.43
CA ALA A 67 -0.38 11.15 20.72
C ALA A 67 -1.31 12.36 20.53
N GLN A 68 -2.36 12.46 21.34
CA GLN A 68 -3.26 13.63 21.40
C GLN A 68 -2.51 14.97 21.65
N ASN A 69 -1.22 14.91 22.03
CA ASN A 69 -0.34 16.07 22.22
C ASN A 69 0.87 16.03 21.28
N ARG A 70 0.67 16.41 20.01
CA ARG A 70 1.73 16.67 18.99
C ARG A 70 2.78 17.74 19.40
N ILE A 71 2.63 18.34 20.58
CA ILE A 71 3.47 19.41 21.13
C ILE A 71 4.75 18.85 21.79
N LEU A 72 4.82 17.54 22.10
CA LEU A 72 5.92 16.92 22.86
C LEU A 72 6.67 15.80 22.09
N GLY A 73 7.42 16.17 21.05
CA GLY A 73 8.51 15.35 20.48
C GLY A 73 8.12 14.05 19.74
N ASN A 74 9.14 13.25 19.35
CA ASN A 74 8.98 11.99 18.60
C ASN A 74 8.08 11.00 19.36
N SER A 75 7.03 10.54 18.69
CA SER A 75 5.93 9.73 19.23
C SER A 75 6.22 8.23 19.40
N GLY A 76 7.49 7.80 19.27
CA GLY A 76 7.86 6.37 19.27
C GLY A 76 7.44 5.64 18.00
N ALA A 77 7.99 4.45 17.79
CA ALA A 77 7.65 3.56 16.69
C ALA A 77 7.04 2.25 17.19
N ILE A 78 6.04 1.73 16.48
CA ILE A 78 5.35 0.50 16.85
C ILE A 78 5.31 -0.51 15.70
N GLU A 79 5.24 -1.78 16.05
CA GLU A 79 4.94 -2.86 15.12
C GLU A 79 3.48 -3.29 15.30
N VAL A 80 2.71 -3.23 14.21
CA VAL A 80 1.30 -3.60 14.19
C VAL A 80 1.09 -4.72 13.19
N THR A 81 0.65 -5.87 13.68
CA THR A 81 0.24 -7.00 12.84
C THR A 81 -1.26 -7.18 12.91
N ILE A 82 -1.91 -7.05 11.76
CA ILE A 82 -3.36 -7.20 11.59
C ILE A 82 -3.60 -8.38 10.68
N GLN A 83 -4.43 -9.27 11.18
CA GLN A 83 -4.73 -10.55 10.60
C GLN A 83 -6.24 -10.54 10.37
N LEU A 84 -6.69 -10.47 9.12
CA LEU A 84 -8.07 -10.09 8.77
C LEU A 84 -8.63 -10.93 7.60
N PRO A 85 -9.97 -10.99 7.42
CA PRO A 85 -10.57 -11.69 6.29
C PRO A 85 -10.09 -11.15 4.94
N ALA A 86 -9.88 -12.02 3.97
CA ALA A 86 -9.55 -11.63 2.61
C ALA A 86 -10.56 -10.61 2.06
N ASP A 87 -10.08 -9.76 1.15
CA ASP A 87 -10.88 -8.72 0.49
C ASP A 87 -11.32 -7.57 1.43
N SER A 88 -10.81 -7.52 2.67
CA SER A 88 -10.99 -6.35 3.56
C SER A 88 -10.26 -5.12 3.01
N SER A 89 -10.84 -3.94 3.24
CA SER A 89 -10.24 -2.67 2.87
C SER A 89 -9.29 -2.16 3.95
N VAL A 90 -8.30 -1.38 3.53
CA VAL A 90 -7.28 -0.80 4.39
C VAL A 90 -7.16 0.68 4.08
N GLU A 91 -7.24 1.51 5.11
CA GLU A 91 -6.85 2.91 5.09
C GLU A 91 -5.74 3.12 6.12
N GLY A 92 -4.58 3.61 5.69
CA GLY A 92 -3.42 3.83 6.56
C GLY A 92 -2.83 5.21 6.38
N LYS A 93 -2.59 5.90 7.49
CA LYS A 93 -1.83 7.14 7.55
C LYS A 93 -0.62 6.98 8.46
N ALA A 94 0.53 7.39 7.96
CA ALA A 94 1.78 7.41 8.70
C ALA A 94 2.69 8.57 8.29
N ALA A 95 3.73 8.80 9.08
CA ALA A 95 4.82 9.71 8.72
C ALA A 95 6.13 8.97 8.41
N SER A 96 6.33 7.78 8.97
CA SER A 96 7.51 6.97 8.69
C SER A 96 7.24 5.49 8.97
N ALA A 97 6.47 4.81 8.12
CA ALA A 97 6.15 3.40 8.31
C ALA A 97 6.45 2.51 7.09
N GLU A 98 6.77 1.26 7.36
CA GLU A 98 6.78 0.23 6.32
C GLU A 98 5.45 -0.51 6.31
N PHE A 99 4.77 -0.54 5.16
CA PHE A 99 3.51 -1.24 4.98
C PHE A 99 3.72 -2.53 4.20
N ARG A 100 3.29 -3.65 4.79
CA ARG A 100 3.34 -4.97 4.16
C ARG A 100 1.95 -5.59 4.10
N GLY A 101 1.40 -5.73 2.90
CA GLY A 101 0.18 -6.48 2.64
C GLY A 101 0.49 -7.87 2.12
N VAL A 102 0.06 -8.90 2.85
CA VAL A 102 0.18 -10.31 2.46
C VAL A 102 -1.20 -10.87 2.20
N GLY A 103 -1.37 -11.56 1.07
CA GLY A 103 -2.66 -12.10 0.64
C GLY A 103 -3.51 -11.08 -0.13
N ARG A 104 -4.82 -11.36 -0.21
CA ARG A 104 -5.76 -10.59 -1.04
C ARG A 104 -6.41 -9.48 -0.23
N LEU A 105 -5.97 -8.24 -0.46
CA LEU A 105 -6.61 -7.06 0.10
C LEU A 105 -7.67 -6.52 -0.87
N GLY A 106 -8.70 -5.88 -0.30
CA GLY A 106 -9.71 -5.14 -1.06
C GLY A 106 -9.14 -3.80 -1.54
N ASP A 107 -9.85 -2.72 -1.23
CA ASP A 107 -9.39 -1.37 -1.51
C ASP A 107 -8.30 -0.95 -0.52
N VAL A 108 -7.16 -0.49 -1.02
CA VAL A 108 -6.03 -0.06 -0.19
C VAL A 108 -5.75 1.43 -0.42
N VAL A 109 -5.87 2.22 0.63
CA VAL A 109 -5.54 3.65 0.65
C VAL A 109 -4.43 3.87 1.67
N ILE A 110 -3.25 4.28 1.24
CA ILE A 110 -2.12 4.53 2.15
C ILE A 110 -1.50 5.88 1.82
N GLU A 111 -1.36 6.71 2.85
CA GLU A 111 -0.61 7.97 2.82
C GLU A 111 0.52 7.87 3.84
N ASP A 112 1.76 7.95 3.36
CA ASP A 112 2.93 7.99 4.23
C ASP A 112 3.96 8.97 3.68
N SER A 113 4.80 9.54 4.54
CA SER A 113 5.90 10.40 4.07
C SER A 113 7.13 9.57 3.72
N HIS A 114 7.47 8.57 4.53
CA HIS A 114 8.71 7.82 4.40
C HIS A 114 8.53 6.33 4.67
N GLY A 115 9.08 5.49 3.80
CA GLY A 115 9.07 4.04 4.01
C GLY A 115 8.68 3.30 2.74
N ALA A 116 8.54 1.98 2.82
CA ALA A 116 8.19 1.16 1.67
C ALA A 116 6.77 0.61 1.81
N ILE A 117 6.05 0.54 0.68
CA ILE A 117 4.76 -0.13 0.60
C ILE A 117 4.92 -1.36 -0.27
N LYS A 118 4.64 -2.55 0.28
CA LYS A 118 4.70 -3.81 -0.45
C LYS A 118 3.43 -4.62 -0.30
N LEU A 119 2.62 -4.70 -1.34
CA LEU A 119 1.36 -5.45 -1.37
C LEU A 119 1.49 -6.69 -2.26
N ASP A 120 1.02 -7.85 -1.80
CA ASP A 120 0.99 -9.06 -2.62
C ASP A 120 -0.16 -9.00 -3.63
N GLU A 121 -1.38 -8.69 -3.19
CA GLU A 121 -2.55 -8.51 -4.06
C GLU A 121 -3.50 -7.43 -3.52
N ALA A 122 -4.03 -6.58 -4.41
CA ALA A 122 -5.02 -5.55 -4.07
C ALA A 122 -6.14 -5.48 -5.13
N ALA A 123 -7.37 -5.24 -4.69
CA ALA A 123 -8.51 -5.01 -5.58
C ALA A 123 -8.41 -3.63 -6.27
N SER A 124 -8.07 -2.60 -5.49
CA SER A 124 -7.69 -1.27 -5.97
C SER A 124 -6.66 -0.66 -5.03
N ALA A 125 -5.90 0.34 -5.50
CA ALA A 125 -4.85 0.96 -4.70
C ALA A 125 -4.76 2.47 -4.92
N ARG A 126 -4.80 3.26 -3.84
CA ARG A 126 -4.42 4.66 -3.82
C ARG A 126 -3.27 4.85 -2.84
N LEU A 127 -2.05 4.99 -3.36
CA LEU A 127 -0.83 4.99 -2.55
C LEU A 127 -0.06 6.30 -2.79
N THR A 128 0.24 7.01 -1.72
CA THR A 128 0.97 8.28 -1.78
C THR A 128 2.14 8.24 -0.81
N LEU A 129 3.35 8.41 -1.36
CA LEU A 129 4.60 8.55 -0.62
C LEU A 129 5.28 9.89 -0.92
N LEU A 130 6.08 10.41 0.01
CA LEU A 130 7.07 11.45 -0.32
C LEU A 130 8.40 10.82 -0.74
N ALA A 131 8.91 9.86 0.03
CA ALA A 131 10.12 9.14 -0.33
C ALA A 131 10.06 7.68 0.10
N GLY A 132 10.16 6.79 -0.89
CA GLY A 132 10.21 5.35 -0.71
C GLY A 132 9.64 4.59 -1.89
N ASP A 133 9.90 3.29 -1.89
CA ASP A 133 9.54 2.38 -2.97
C ASP A 133 8.15 1.78 -2.76
N ILE A 134 7.43 1.61 -3.87
CA ILE A 134 6.10 1.01 -3.88
C ILE A 134 6.13 -0.21 -4.78
N ALA A 135 5.78 -1.37 -4.23
CA ALA A 135 5.65 -2.60 -4.99
C ALA A 135 4.29 -3.26 -4.77
N VAL A 136 3.59 -3.57 -5.86
CA VAL A 136 2.33 -4.33 -5.86
C VAL A 136 2.54 -5.57 -6.71
N GLY A 137 2.29 -6.75 -6.14
CA GLY A 137 2.36 -8.01 -6.85
C GLY A 137 1.28 -8.09 -7.91
N ARG A 138 0.02 -8.19 -7.47
CA ARG A 138 -1.13 -8.31 -8.37
C ARG A 138 -2.20 -7.26 -8.10
N LEU A 139 -2.51 -6.47 -9.13
CA LEU A 139 -3.52 -5.41 -9.08
C LEU A 139 -4.72 -5.80 -9.96
N LYS A 140 -5.88 -6.02 -9.34
CA LYS A 140 -7.10 -6.50 -10.02
C LYS A 140 -7.98 -5.40 -10.62
N GLY A 141 -7.71 -4.15 -10.31
CA GLY A 141 -8.55 -3.01 -10.66
C GLY A 141 -7.77 -1.71 -10.76
N PRO A 142 -8.44 -0.55 -10.65
CA PRO A 142 -7.79 0.74 -10.84
C PRO A 142 -6.79 1.04 -9.73
N ALA A 143 -5.76 1.82 -10.07
CA ALA A 143 -4.82 2.33 -9.09
C ALA A 143 -4.34 3.75 -9.40
N GLU A 144 -4.05 4.49 -8.34
CA GLU A 144 -3.40 5.79 -8.37
C GLU A 144 -2.24 5.76 -7.37
N ILE A 145 -1.01 5.73 -7.89
CA ILE A 145 0.21 5.55 -7.10
C ILE A 145 1.14 6.71 -7.37
N SER A 146 1.58 7.39 -6.31
CA SER A 146 2.51 8.50 -6.40
C SER A 146 3.61 8.42 -5.34
N THR A 147 4.84 8.72 -5.72
CA THR A 147 5.97 8.93 -4.80
C THR A 147 6.81 10.09 -5.32
N LYS A 148 7.46 10.94 -4.51
CA LYS A 148 8.39 11.93 -5.10
C LYS A 148 9.73 11.29 -5.43
N LYS A 149 10.19 10.40 -4.56
CA LYS A 149 11.47 9.71 -4.74
C LYS A 149 11.32 8.24 -4.39
N GLY A 150 11.57 7.38 -5.36
CA GLY A 150 11.48 5.95 -5.21
C GLY A 150 10.87 5.31 -6.43
N ASP A 151 11.06 4.01 -6.50
CA ASP A 151 10.60 3.21 -7.63
C ASP A 151 9.15 2.77 -7.41
N ILE A 152 8.42 2.65 -8.52
CA ILE A 152 7.08 2.06 -8.53
C ILE A 152 7.12 0.78 -9.35
N ARG A 153 6.71 -0.35 -8.76
CA ARG A 153 6.70 -1.65 -9.41
C ARG A 153 5.33 -2.31 -9.29
N ILE A 154 4.65 -2.53 -10.40
CA ILE A 154 3.45 -3.37 -10.50
C ILE A 154 3.87 -4.65 -11.24
N ALA A 155 3.88 -5.80 -10.57
CA ALA A 155 4.31 -7.04 -11.23
C ALA A 155 3.24 -7.57 -12.22
N GLU A 156 1.96 -7.46 -11.87
CA GLU A 156 0.83 -7.87 -12.70
C GLU A 156 -0.39 -6.93 -12.48
N ALA A 157 -0.83 -6.24 -13.52
CA ALA A 157 -2.05 -5.45 -13.57
C ALA A 157 -3.06 -6.11 -14.51
N VAL A 158 -4.31 -6.25 -14.05
CA VAL A 158 -5.34 -7.04 -14.76
C VAL A 158 -6.27 -6.17 -15.61
N ARG A 159 -6.77 -5.06 -15.08
CA ARG A 159 -7.76 -4.20 -15.77
C ARG A 159 -7.89 -2.84 -15.08
N GLY A 160 -8.57 -1.92 -15.76
CA GLY A 160 -8.88 -0.59 -15.26
C GLY A 160 -7.81 0.44 -15.61
N THR A 161 -7.89 1.60 -14.97
CA THR A 161 -6.92 2.68 -15.17
C THR A 161 -5.88 2.66 -14.06
N VAL A 162 -4.61 2.60 -14.44
CA VAL A 162 -3.46 2.57 -13.52
C VAL A 162 -2.62 3.82 -13.78
N VAL A 163 -2.59 4.72 -12.80
CA VAL A 163 -1.86 5.98 -12.87
C VAL A 163 -0.68 5.91 -11.92
N LEU A 164 0.54 6.00 -12.46
CA LEU A 164 1.80 5.88 -11.74
C LEU A 164 2.61 7.16 -11.93
N ARG A 165 3.01 7.82 -10.84
CA ARG A 165 3.79 9.07 -10.89
C ARG A 165 4.96 9.02 -9.92
N THR A 166 6.17 9.30 -10.42
CA THR A 166 7.34 9.55 -9.58
C THR A 166 8.11 10.78 -10.03
N ASP A 167 8.73 11.56 -9.15
CA ASP A 167 9.64 12.63 -9.64
C ASP A 167 11.02 12.03 -9.95
N ALA A 168 11.50 11.11 -9.11
CA ALA A 168 12.77 10.42 -9.31
C ALA A 168 12.67 8.94 -8.92
N GLY A 169 12.72 8.07 -9.93
CA GLY A 169 12.66 6.63 -9.79
C GLY A 169 12.21 5.94 -11.06
N GLU A 170 12.42 4.63 -11.10
CA GLU A 170 11.96 3.75 -12.17
C GLU A 170 10.47 3.42 -11.98
N VAL A 171 9.73 3.36 -13.08
CA VAL A 171 8.36 2.84 -13.10
C VAL A 171 8.34 1.56 -13.91
N SER A 172 7.97 0.44 -13.29
CA SER A 172 7.78 -0.84 -13.99
C SER A 172 6.36 -1.37 -13.82
N VAL A 173 5.76 -1.83 -14.91
CA VAL A 173 4.39 -2.36 -14.93
C VAL A 173 4.29 -3.57 -15.84
N GLY A 174 3.80 -4.68 -15.28
CA GLY A 174 3.44 -5.88 -16.02
C GLY A 174 1.94 -5.92 -16.29
N ALA A 175 1.52 -6.05 -17.55
CA ALA A 175 0.13 -6.38 -17.89
C ALA A 175 -0.09 -7.90 -17.81
N ALA A 176 -1.20 -8.33 -17.20
CA ALA A 176 -1.52 -9.73 -17.06
C ALA A 176 -1.66 -10.43 -18.42
N ARG A 177 -1.48 -11.76 -18.43
CA ARG A 177 -1.54 -12.58 -19.65
C ARG A 177 -2.89 -12.40 -20.35
N GLY A 178 -2.86 -12.08 -21.64
CA GLY A 178 -4.06 -11.94 -22.47
C GLY A 178 -4.82 -10.63 -22.29
N VAL A 179 -4.32 -9.70 -21.47
CA VAL A 179 -4.92 -8.36 -21.31
C VAL A 179 -4.43 -7.45 -22.41
N SER A 180 -5.37 -6.78 -23.10
CA SER A 180 -5.04 -5.68 -24.01
C SER A 180 -4.74 -4.42 -23.20
N ALA A 181 -3.51 -3.90 -23.32
CA ALA A 181 -3.06 -2.76 -22.55
C ALA A 181 -2.67 -1.57 -23.45
N SER A 182 -2.96 -0.37 -22.98
CA SER A 182 -2.46 0.89 -23.54
C SER A 182 -1.47 1.52 -22.56
N LEU A 183 -0.48 2.25 -23.10
CA LEU A 183 0.50 2.99 -22.32
C LEU A 183 0.56 4.44 -22.81
N ASP A 184 0.35 5.35 -21.87
CA ASP A 184 0.68 6.76 -21.95
C ASP A 184 1.83 7.02 -20.97
N ALA A 185 3.05 7.13 -21.50
CA ALA A 185 4.27 7.24 -20.71
C ALA A 185 5.01 8.54 -21.02
N GLY A 186 5.47 9.22 -19.97
CA GLY A 186 6.30 10.43 -20.08
C GLY A 186 7.48 10.38 -19.12
N THR A 187 8.70 10.49 -19.66
CA THR A 187 9.92 10.70 -18.86
C THR A 187 10.67 11.96 -19.27
N GLY A 188 11.12 12.76 -18.31
CA GLY A 188 11.96 13.93 -18.58
C GLY A 188 13.42 13.53 -18.87
N TYR A 189 13.95 12.62 -18.06
CA TYR A 189 15.30 12.08 -18.15
C TYR A 189 15.28 10.57 -17.92
N GLY A 190 15.22 9.81 -19.02
CA GLY A 190 15.24 8.35 -18.98
C GLY A 190 14.81 7.75 -20.32
N ARG A 191 14.55 6.46 -20.31
CA ARG A 191 14.07 5.69 -21.46
C ARG A 191 12.70 5.09 -21.17
N ILE A 192 11.91 4.96 -22.23
CA ILE A 192 10.63 4.24 -22.19
C ILE A 192 10.83 2.95 -22.99
N ASP A 193 10.66 1.82 -22.32
CA ASP A 193 10.58 0.49 -22.94
C ASP A 193 9.13 0.00 -22.86
N ASN A 194 8.54 -0.24 -24.03
CA ASN A 194 7.16 -0.70 -24.15
C ASN A 194 7.12 -1.99 -24.96
N ALA A 195 6.84 -3.09 -24.27
CA ALA A 195 6.60 -4.42 -24.81
C ALA A 195 5.18 -4.91 -24.49
N LEU A 196 4.20 -4.00 -24.39
CA LEU A 196 2.80 -4.34 -24.20
C LEU A 196 2.19 -4.92 -25.48
N LYS A 197 1.33 -5.92 -25.30
CA LYS A 197 0.46 -6.46 -26.34
C LYS A 197 -0.87 -5.72 -26.32
N ASN A 198 -1.30 -5.27 -27.48
CA ASN A 198 -2.60 -4.67 -27.70
C ASN A 198 -3.30 -5.47 -28.80
N THR A 199 -4.49 -5.98 -28.52
CA THR A 199 -5.38 -6.57 -29.53
C THR A 199 -6.33 -5.49 -30.01
N ASP A 200 -6.45 -5.33 -31.34
CA ASP A 200 -7.29 -4.32 -32.01
C ASP A 200 -8.68 -4.21 -31.35
N GLY A 201 -8.85 -3.19 -30.49
CA GLY A 201 -10.01 -3.04 -29.59
C GLY A 201 -9.76 -2.01 -28.49
N VAL A 202 -10.75 -1.84 -27.59
CA VAL A 202 -10.60 -0.98 -26.41
C VAL A 202 -9.68 -1.69 -25.41
N ALA A 203 -8.63 -1.01 -24.95
CA ALA A 203 -7.73 -1.58 -23.95
C ALA A 203 -8.47 -1.78 -22.61
N ASP A 204 -8.43 -3.00 -22.09
CA ASP A 204 -8.98 -3.35 -20.77
C ASP A 204 -8.15 -2.73 -19.63
N LEU A 205 -6.87 -2.45 -19.92
CA LEU A 205 -5.92 -1.85 -19.00
C LEU A 205 -5.33 -0.57 -19.61
N ASN A 206 -5.58 0.57 -18.98
CA ASN A 206 -5.01 1.86 -19.40
C ASN A 206 -3.95 2.29 -18.39
N ILE A 207 -2.69 2.37 -18.83
CA ILE A 207 -1.56 2.71 -17.98
C ILE A 207 -1.13 4.14 -18.31
N HIS A 208 -1.15 5.01 -17.31
CA HIS A 208 -0.52 6.33 -17.37
C HIS A 208 0.70 6.33 -16.44
N ALA A 209 1.90 6.42 -16.99
CA ALA A 209 3.14 6.40 -16.22
C ALA A 209 3.94 7.69 -16.46
N THR A 210 4.32 8.39 -15.39
CA THR A 210 5.14 9.61 -15.52
C THR A 210 6.29 9.57 -14.53
N THR A 211 7.50 9.85 -15.02
CA THR A 211 8.68 10.07 -14.17
C THR A 211 9.44 11.33 -14.62
N ALA A 212 9.97 12.16 -13.72
CA ALA A 212 10.86 13.25 -14.17
C ALA A 212 12.28 12.72 -14.42
N TYR A 213 12.76 11.80 -13.58
CA TYR A 213 14.08 11.16 -13.66
C TYR A 213 13.95 9.65 -13.45
N GLY A 214 14.11 8.88 -14.51
CA GLY A 214 14.07 7.43 -14.45
C GLY A 214 13.49 6.79 -15.71
N ASP A 215 13.66 5.48 -15.78
CA ASP A 215 13.14 4.69 -16.89
C ASP A 215 11.70 4.25 -16.60
N ILE A 216 10.92 4.07 -17.67
CA ILE A 216 9.57 3.50 -17.63
C ILE A 216 9.61 2.21 -18.43
N VAL A 217 9.26 1.09 -17.80
CA VAL A 217 9.21 -0.24 -18.43
C VAL A 217 7.80 -0.79 -18.33
N ALA A 218 7.15 -1.02 -19.47
CA ALA A 218 5.85 -1.67 -19.55
C ALA A 218 5.95 -2.93 -20.40
N ARG A 219 5.44 -4.07 -19.89
CA ARG A 219 5.49 -5.34 -20.63
C ARG A 219 4.27 -6.21 -20.38
N SER A 220 3.87 -7.00 -21.37
CA SER A 220 2.88 -8.07 -21.16
C SER A 220 3.56 -9.37 -20.69
N LEU A 221 2.90 -10.09 -19.79
CA LEU A 221 3.36 -11.38 -19.26
C LEU A 221 3.08 -12.60 -20.16
#